data_AF-A0A925VBZ0-F1
#
_entry.id   AF-A0A925VBZ0-F1
#
_cell.length_a   1.000
_cell.length_b   1.000
_cell.length_c   1.000
_cell.angle_alpha   90.00
_cell.angle_beta   90.00
_cell.angle_gamma   90.00
#
_symmetry.space_group_name_H-M   'P 1'
#
loop_
_entity.id
_entity.type
_entity.pdbx_description
1 polymer ?
#
loop_
_entity_poly.entity_id
_entity_poly.type
_entity_poly.pdbx_seq_one_letter_code
_entity_poly.pdbx_strand_id
1 'polypeptide(L)'
;MAGARGSSIRPQEDGLVLGLVLISILAALLFSAFAVGVHDGPIEPGLGTVLSGLYAMAWGVMFLLAYFFAHKTFFLRALMWMCEHASRPSGRIMALFYAAVGIGLGGYTVLRGLGPV
;
A
#
# COMPACT_ATOMS: atom_id res chain seq x y z
N MET A 1 15.54 8.66 50.97
CA MET A 1 15.99 8.66 49.56
C MET A 1 15.50 7.40 48.90
N ALA A 2 14.41 7.45 48.13
CA ALA A 2 14.01 6.36 47.22
C ALA A 2 13.06 6.96 46.18
N GLY A 3 13.63 7.51 45.09
CA GLY A 3 12.88 8.03 43.96
C GLY A 3 12.29 6.87 43.17
N ALA A 4 10.97 6.69 43.25
CA ALA A 4 10.23 5.86 42.33
C ALA A 4 10.38 6.45 40.92
N ARG A 5 11.29 5.87 40.13
CA ARG A 5 11.34 6.10 38.68
C ARG A 5 10.07 5.49 38.11
N GLY A 6 9.05 6.32 37.93
CA GLY A 6 7.96 6.04 37.02
C GLY A 6 8.58 5.82 35.64
N SER A 7 8.84 4.57 35.29
CA SER A 7 9.04 4.15 33.92
C SER A 7 7.74 4.45 33.19
N SER A 8 7.65 5.64 32.61
CA SER A 8 6.62 5.92 31.63
C SER A 8 6.88 4.96 30.46
N ILE A 9 6.21 3.81 30.47
CA ILE A 9 5.95 3.04 29.27
C ILE A 9 5.10 4.00 28.42
N ARG A 10 5.75 4.82 27.59
CA ARG A 10 5.02 5.53 26.54
C ARG A 10 4.40 4.41 25.70
N PRO A 11 3.08 4.38 25.49
CA PRO A 11 2.48 3.41 24.59
C PRO A 11 3.12 3.62 23.22
N GLN A 12 4.07 2.76 22.86
CA GLN A 12 4.76 2.79 21.58
C GLN A 12 3.89 2.03 20.59
N GLU A 13 2.63 2.46 20.46
CA GLU A 13 1.56 1.69 19.81
C GLU A 13 0.84 2.45 18.68
N ASP A 14 1.06 3.76 18.55
CA ASP A 14 0.27 4.62 17.65
C ASP A 14 0.36 4.26 16.16
N GLY A 15 1.41 3.54 15.76
CA GLY A 15 1.69 3.24 14.36
C GLY A 15 1.68 1.76 13.96
N LEU A 16 1.61 0.85 14.93
CA LEU A 16 1.76 -0.59 14.69
C LEU A 16 0.45 -1.22 14.24
N VAL A 17 -0.65 -0.93 14.96
CA VAL A 17 -1.98 -1.45 14.62
C VAL A 17 -2.41 -0.98 13.24
N LEU A 18 -2.26 0.31 12.94
CA LEU A 18 -2.60 0.85 11.63
C LEU A 18 -1.73 0.22 10.53
N GLY A 19 -0.43 0.04 10.77
CA GLY A 19 0.45 -0.68 9.83
C GLY A 19 -0.02 -2.12 9.57
N LEU A 20 -0.35 -2.87 10.63
CA LEU A 20 -0.90 -4.24 10.53
C LEU A 20 -2.22 -4.28 9.77
N VAL A 21 -3.13 -3.34 10.02
CA VAL A 21 -4.41 -3.24 9.30
C VAL A 21 -4.16 -3.03 7.80
N LEU A 22 -3.28 -2.09 7.43
CA LEU A 22 -2.96 -1.80 6.03
C LEU A 22 -2.32 -3.02 5.33
N ILE A 23 -1.39 -3.70 6.01
CA ILE A 23 -0.78 -4.94 5.50
C ILE A 23 -1.83 -6.05 5.35
N SER A 24 -2.75 -6.18 6.31
CA SER A 24 -3.81 -7.19 6.27
C SER A 24 -4.79 -6.96 5.12
N ILE A 25 -5.13 -5.69 4.83
CA ILE A 25 -5.96 -5.31 3.67
C ILE A 25 -5.25 -5.72 2.38
N LEU A 26 -3.98 -5.35 2.22
CA LEU A 26 -3.15 -5.74 1.07
C LEU A 26 -3.08 -7.26 0.90
N ALA A 27 -2.84 -7.99 1.99
CA ALA A 27 -2.75 -9.45 1.99
C ALA A 27 -4.09 -10.09 1.61
N ALA A 28 -5.22 -9.57 2.13
CA ALA A 28 -6.56 -10.05 1.80
C ALA A 28 -6.90 -9.79 0.33
N LEU A 29 -6.58 -8.61 -0.21
CA LEU A 29 -6.74 -8.29 -1.63
C LEU A 29 -5.89 -9.20 -2.52
N LEU A 30 -4.64 -9.42 -2.14
CA LEU A 30 -3.73 -10.31 -2.87
C LEU A 30 -4.22 -11.76 -2.86
N PHE A 31 -4.62 -12.25 -1.69
CA PHE A 31 -5.17 -13.60 -1.54
C PHE A 31 -6.46 -13.77 -2.34
N SER A 32 -7.33 -12.74 -2.33
CA SER A 32 -8.56 -12.74 -3.12
C SER A 32 -8.26 -12.79 -4.63
N ALA A 33 -7.25 -12.04 -5.10
CA ALA A 33 -6.83 -12.08 -6.48
C ALA A 33 -6.35 -13.49 -6.88
N PHE A 34 -5.49 -14.12 -6.06
CA PHE A 34 -5.04 -15.49 -6.31
C PHE A 34 -6.17 -16.51 -6.23
N ALA A 35 -7.09 -16.36 -5.28
CA ALA A 35 -8.23 -17.27 -5.11
C ALA A 35 -9.19 -17.26 -6.31
N VAL A 36 -9.28 -16.14 -7.02
CA VAL A 36 -10.12 -15.99 -8.22
C VAL A 36 -9.42 -16.50 -9.48
N GLY A 37 -8.15 -16.89 -9.41
CA GLY A 37 -7.41 -17.47 -10.53
C GLY A 37 -6.99 -16.41 -11.55
N VAL A 38 -6.12 -15.48 -11.13
CA VAL A 38 -5.36 -14.65 -12.07
C VAL A 38 -4.62 -15.59 -13.02
N HIS A 39 -5.07 -15.67 -14.26
CA HIS A 39 -4.37 -16.39 -15.30
C HIS A 39 -3.17 -15.55 -15.73
N ASP A 40 -1.98 -16.14 -15.71
CA ASP A 40 -0.76 -15.56 -16.29
C ASP A 40 -0.93 -15.53 -17.82
N GLY A 41 -1.61 -14.50 -18.33
CA GLY A 41 -1.96 -14.38 -19.75
C GLY A 41 -2.34 -12.95 -20.15
N PRO A 42 -2.75 -12.73 -21.42
CA PRO A 42 -3.29 -11.44 -21.88
C PRO A 42 -4.38 -10.95 -20.92
N ILE A 43 -4.56 -9.62 -20.78
CA ILE A 43 -5.58 -9.04 -19.91
C ILE A 43 -6.97 -9.49 -20.39
N GLU A 44 -7.47 -10.59 -19.82
CA GLU A 44 -8.80 -11.08 -20.11
C GLU A 44 -9.81 -10.39 -19.18
N PRO A 45 -11.01 -10.06 -19.70
CA PRO A 45 -12.08 -9.53 -18.87
C PRO A 45 -12.45 -10.56 -17.80
N GLY A 46 -12.50 -10.14 -16.54
CA GLY A 46 -12.74 -11.07 -15.45
C GLY A 46 -12.53 -10.47 -14.07
N LEU A 47 -13.13 -11.12 -13.07
CA LEU A 47 -13.08 -10.68 -11.67
C LEU A 47 -11.65 -10.69 -11.11
N GLY A 48 -10.79 -11.60 -11.59
CA GLY A 48 -9.35 -11.63 -11.25
C GLY A 48 -8.60 -10.38 -11.74
N THR A 49 -8.91 -9.91 -12.94
CA THR A 49 -8.35 -8.67 -13.54
C THR A 49 -8.84 -7.42 -12.81
N VAL A 50 -10.11 -7.41 -12.38
CA VAL A 50 -10.65 -6.33 -11.54
C VAL A 50 -9.95 -6.30 -10.17
N LEU A 51 -9.79 -7.46 -9.52
CA LEU A 51 -9.12 -7.55 -8.22
C LEU A 51 -7.64 -7.18 -8.30
N SER A 52 -6.93 -7.58 -9.35
CA SER A 52 -5.53 -7.21 -9.53
C SER A 52 -5.37 -5.70 -9.78
N GLY A 53 -6.30 -5.08 -10.51
CA GLY A 53 -6.36 -3.63 -10.67
C GLY A 53 -6.71 -2.90 -9.36
N LEU A 54 -7.64 -3.44 -8.58
CA LEU A 54 -8.00 -2.90 -7.26
C LEU A 54 -6.83 -2.98 -6.28
N TYR A 55 -6.06 -4.07 -6.34
CA TYR A 55 -4.82 -4.23 -5.59
C TYR A 55 -3.76 -3.21 -6.00
N ALA A 56 -3.57 -2.97 -7.30
CA ALA A 56 -2.66 -1.93 -7.79
C ALA A 56 -3.10 -0.51 -7.36
N MET A 57 -4.41 -0.21 -7.41
CA MET A 57 -4.96 1.03 -6.86
C MET A 57 -4.73 1.14 -5.36
N ALA A 58 -4.92 0.05 -4.60
CA ALA A 58 -4.66 0.02 -3.16
C ALA A 58 -3.19 0.33 -2.86
N TRP A 59 -2.23 -0.23 -3.60
CA TRP A 59 -0.83 0.16 -3.52
C TRP A 59 -0.60 1.64 -3.83
N GLY A 60 -1.23 2.17 -4.87
CA GLY A 60 -1.14 3.59 -5.20
C GLY A 60 -1.64 4.48 -4.04
N VAL A 61 -2.76 4.10 -3.42
CA VAL A 61 -3.29 4.77 -2.22
C VAL A 61 -2.34 4.61 -1.03
N MET A 62 -1.70 3.45 -0.84
CA MET A 62 -0.68 3.26 0.21
C MET A 62 0.51 4.20 0.04
N PHE A 63 1.00 4.39 -1.19
CA PHE A 63 2.05 5.36 -1.49
C PHE A 63 1.61 6.81 -1.25
N LEU A 64 0.34 7.12 -1.55
CA LEU A 64 -0.23 8.44 -1.25
C LEU A 64 -0.36 8.67 0.27
N LEU A 65 -0.84 7.67 1.02
CA LEU A 65 -0.85 7.73 2.47
C LEU A 65 0.56 7.84 3.03
N ALA A 66 1.55 7.19 2.42
CA ALA A 66 2.94 7.33 2.84
C ALA A 66 3.40 8.78 2.71
N TYR A 67 3.05 9.46 1.62
CA TYR A 67 3.37 10.88 1.43
C TYR A 67 2.90 11.78 2.59
N PHE A 68 1.67 11.59 3.08
CA PHE A 68 1.09 12.42 4.15
C PHE A 68 1.38 11.92 5.57
N PHE A 69 1.44 10.61 5.76
CA PHE A 69 1.42 9.97 7.09
C PHE A 69 2.63 9.05 7.35
N ALA A 70 3.73 9.16 6.61
CA ALA A 70 4.96 8.39 6.85
C ALA A 70 5.48 8.47 8.30
N HIS A 71 5.17 9.54 9.04
CA HIS A 71 5.58 9.68 10.43
C HIS A 71 4.64 8.94 11.42
N LYS A 72 3.46 8.49 10.99
CA LYS A 72 2.46 7.87 11.87
C LYS A 72 2.54 6.36 11.95
N THR A 73 3.03 5.65 10.92
CA THR A 73 3.06 4.18 10.94
C THR A 73 4.39 3.63 10.46
N PHE A 74 4.75 2.46 11.01
CA PHE A 74 5.97 1.75 10.61
C PHE A 74 5.95 1.37 9.11
N PHE A 75 4.80 0.91 8.63
CA PHE A 75 4.63 0.50 7.23
C PHE A 75 4.80 1.67 6.26
N LEU A 76 4.11 2.80 6.50
CA LEU A 76 4.24 3.99 5.66
C LEU A 76 5.62 4.63 5.74
N ARG A 77 6.28 4.54 6.91
CA ARG A 77 7.67 4.95 7.08
C ARG A 77 8.62 4.10 6.25
N ALA A 78 8.43 2.78 6.22
CA ALA A 78 9.21 1.86 5.40
C ALA A 78 9.00 2.11 3.89
N LEU A 79 7.76 2.36 3.47
CA LEU A 79 7.42 2.77 2.10
C LEU A 79 8.14 4.07 1.69
N MET A 80 8.09 5.11 2.53
CA MET A 80 8.77 6.38 2.26
C MET A 80 10.29 6.21 2.26
N TRP A 81 10.82 5.41 3.19
CA TRP A 81 12.24 5.08 3.22
C TRP A 81 12.68 4.36 1.93
N MET A 82 11.88 3.43 1.42
CA MET A 82 12.12 2.78 0.13
C MET A 82 12.12 3.80 -1.02
N CYS A 83 11.16 4.72 -1.06
CA CYS A 83 11.14 5.79 -2.07
C CYS A 83 12.35 6.75 -1.97
N GLU A 84 12.91 6.95 -0.78
CA GLU A 84 14.06 7.84 -0.56
C GLU A 84 15.41 7.15 -0.80
N HIS A 85 15.55 5.85 -0.50
CA HIS A 85 16.82 5.12 -0.60
C HIS A 85 16.94 4.21 -1.82
N ALA A 86 15.84 3.65 -2.34
CA ALA A 86 15.87 2.70 -3.46
C ALA A 86 15.62 3.36 -4.83
N SER A 87 15.06 4.57 -4.88
CA SER A 87 14.76 5.27 -6.13
C SER A 87 15.77 6.39 -6.42
N ARG A 88 16.30 6.42 -7.65
CA ARG A 88 17.05 7.56 -8.21
C ARG A 88 16.16 8.23 -9.26
N PRO A 89 15.70 9.48 -9.11
CA PRO A 89 16.03 10.47 -8.07
C PRO A 89 15.29 10.26 -6.74
N SER A 90 15.99 10.47 -5.63
CA SER A 90 15.43 10.32 -4.28
C SER A 90 14.59 11.55 -3.90
N GLY A 91 13.35 11.32 -3.47
CA GLY A 91 12.52 12.40 -2.98
C GLY A 91 11.07 12.01 -2.72
N ARG A 92 10.42 12.76 -1.81
CA ARG A 92 9.00 12.57 -1.46
C ARG A 92 8.06 12.61 -2.67
N ILE A 93 8.40 13.33 -3.73
CA ILE A 93 7.62 13.41 -4.97
C ILE A 93 7.51 12.03 -5.67
N MET A 94 8.48 11.13 -5.49
CA MET A 94 8.39 9.77 -6.05
C MET A 94 7.22 8.98 -5.47
N ALA A 95 6.85 9.20 -4.20
CA ALA A 95 5.67 8.56 -3.63
C ALA A 95 4.38 9.01 -4.35
N LEU A 96 4.28 10.29 -4.76
CA LEU A 96 3.16 10.78 -5.58
C LEU A 96 3.18 10.19 -6.99
N PHE A 97 4.37 10.02 -7.57
CA PHE A 97 4.52 9.38 -8.87
C PHE A 97 4.06 7.91 -8.82
N TYR A 98 4.52 7.14 -7.83
CA TYR A 98 4.06 5.76 -7.63
C TYR A 98 2.57 5.68 -7.30
N ALA A 99 2.02 6.65 -6.56
CA ALA A 99 0.59 6.75 -6.34
C ALA A 99 -0.18 6.96 -7.65
N ALA A 100 0.25 7.90 -8.49
CA ALA A 100 -0.37 8.18 -9.78
C ALA A 100 -0.27 6.98 -10.74
N VAL A 101 0.89 6.31 -10.77
CA VAL A 101 1.10 5.09 -11.57
C VAL A 101 0.22 3.95 -11.08
N GLY A 102 0.17 3.70 -9.76
CA GLY A 102 -0.65 2.64 -9.18
C GLY A 102 -2.14 2.87 -9.38
N ILE A 103 -2.62 4.11 -9.22
CA ILE A 103 -4.02 4.48 -9.46
C ILE A 103 -4.34 4.44 -10.97
N GLY A 104 -3.45 4.95 -11.83
CA GLY A 104 -3.65 4.99 -13.27
C GLY A 104 -3.68 3.60 -13.89
N LEU A 105 -2.64 2.79 -13.66
CA LEU A 105 -2.58 1.40 -14.13
C LEU A 105 -3.67 0.54 -13.48
N GLY A 106 -3.89 0.70 -12.17
CA GLY A 106 -4.96 0.01 -11.46
C GLY A 106 -6.35 0.34 -12.01
N GLY A 107 -6.60 1.61 -12.34
CA GLY A 107 -7.85 2.05 -12.96
C GLY A 107 -8.03 1.49 -14.36
N TYR A 108 -6.97 1.54 -15.17
CA TYR A 108 -6.98 0.95 -16.52
C TYR A 108 -7.26 -0.57 -16.48
N THR A 109 -6.62 -1.29 -15.56
CA THR A 109 -6.81 -2.73 -15.40
C THR A 109 -8.22 -3.08 -14.87
N VAL A 110 -8.77 -2.31 -13.94
CA VAL A 110 -10.18 -2.45 -13.52
C VAL A 110 -11.14 -2.22 -14.70
N LEU A 111 -10.92 -1.16 -15.48
CA LEU A 111 -11.75 -0.84 -16.64
C LEU A 111 -11.72 -1.96 -17.69
N ARG A 112 -10.54 -2.52 -17.98
CA ARG A 112 -10.39 -3.70 -18.83
C ARG A 112 -11.08 -4.93 -18.26
N GLY A 113 -10.93 -5.16 -16.95
CA GLY A 113 -11.53 -6.30 -16.25
C GLY A 113 -13.06 -6.29 -16.24
N LEU A 114 -13.68 -5.11 -16.25
CA LEU A 114 -15.13 -4.95 -16.31
C LEU A 114 -15.72 -5.23 -17.70
N GLY A 115 -14.90 -5.26 -18.76
CA GLY A 115 -15.31 -5.61 -20.11
C GLY A 115 -15.87 -4.52 -21.04
N PRO A 116 -16.06 -3.23 -20.69
CA PRO A 116 -16.56 -2.24 -21.64
C PRO A 116 -15.49 -1.45 -22.41
N VAL A 117 -14.18 -1.77 -22.28
CA VAL A 117 -13.07 -0.99 -22.89
C VAL A 117 -12.13 -1.80 -23.79
#